data_AF-A0A7V6C803-F1
#
_entry.id   AF-A0A7V6C803-F1
#
_cell.length_a   1.000
_cell.length_b   1.000
_cell.length_c   1.000
_cell.angle_alpha   90.00
_cell.angle_beta   90.00
_cell.angle_gamma   90.00
#
_symmetry.space_group_name_H-M   'P 1'
#
loop_
_entity.id
_entity.type
_entity.pdbx_description
1 polymer ?
#
loop_
_entity_poly.entity_id
_entity_poly.type
_entity_poly.pdbx_seq_one_letter_code
_entity_poly.pdbx_strand_id
1 'polypeptide(L)'
;MKIRPKLIIISTAAVMVLVSATLLFFDKPRYALEMLYERPRIEKALRAYFAAEMNRDYEKVFKCLAPSSQYRMTHDYDEFLADMENGTVKIVKYEVMEIYGLRPNHDLTTYPDVQRFAQAEVDITLEDTQTKTTGLYNYSFTFLREGGTWFKG
;
A
#
# COMPACT_ATOMS: atom_id res chain seq x y z
N MET A 1 -34.50 23.44 -29.48
CA MET A 1 -33.25 24.22 -29.27
C MET A 1 -32.10 23.48 -29.94
N LYS A 2 -31.62 23.90 -31.12
CA LYS A 2 -30.50 23.23 -31.83
C LYS A 2 -29.18 23.75 -31.26
N ILE A 3 -28.53 22.94 -30.44
CA ILE A 3 -27.21 23.28 -29.88
C ILE A 3 -26.20 23.33 -31.02
N ARG A 4 -25.44 24.43 -31.14
CA ARG A 4 -24.49 24.62 -32.23
C ARG A 4 -23.23 23.79 -31.96
N PRO A 5 -22.77 22.95 -32.90
CA PRO A 5 -21.64 22.03 -32.68
C PRO A 5 -20.34 22.75 -32.30
N LYS A 6 -20.10 23.95 -32.83
CA LYS A 6 -18.95 24.79 -32.44
C LYS A 6 -18.97 25.22 -30.97
N LEU A 7 -20.15 25.46 -30.40
CA LEU A 7 -20.31 25.86 -29.00
C LEU A 7 -20.03 24.67 -28.06
N ILE A 8 -20.44 23.46 -28.47
CA ILE A 8 -20.11 22.21 -27.76
C ILE A 8 -18.60 22.01 -27.74
N ILE A 9 -17.93 22.09 -28.90
CA ILE A 9 -16.48 21.88 -29.01
C ILE A 9 -15.68 22.86 -28.13
N ILE A 10 -16.04 24.15 -28.14
CA ILE A 10 -15.38 25.17 -27.33
C ILE A 10 -15.61 24.92 -25.84
N SER A 11 -16.84 24.55 -25.44
CA SER A 11 -17.15 24.23 -24.04
C SER A 11 -16.39 22.98 -23.55
N THR A 12 -16.30 21.93 -24.37
CA THR A 12 -15.54 20.72 -24.02
C THR A 12 -14.05 20.98 -23.95
N ALA A 13 -13.49 21.79 -24.85
CA ALA A 13 -12.07 22.16 -24.83
C ALA A 13 -11.74 23.00 -23.60
N ALA A 14 -12.58 23.98 -23.26
CA ALA A 14 -12.40 24.81 -22.07
C ALA A 14 -12.45 23.99 -20.76
N VAL A 15 -13.38 23.03 -20.68
CA VAL A 15 -13.46 22.09 -19.53
C VAL A 15 -12.21 21.22 -19.46
N MET A 16 -11.71 20.67 -20.58
CA MET A 16 -10.48 19.88 -20.60
C MET A 16 -9.26 20.68 -20.14
N VAL A 17 -9.13 21.94 -20.56
CA VAL A 17 -8.03 22.82 -20.13
C VAL A 17 -8.12 23.09 -18.63
N LEU A 18 -9.31 23.36 -18.10
CA LEU A 18 -9.54 23.57 -16.67
C LEU A 18 -9.20 22.31 -15.85
N VAL A 19 -9.64 21.12 -16.29
CA VAL A 19 -9.30 19.84 -15.64
C VAL A 19 -7.80 19.56 -15.70
N SER A 20 -7.15 19.84 -16.84
CA SER A 20 -5.71 19.64 -16.98
C SER A 20 -4.93 20.57 -16.04
N ALA A 21 -5.34 21.85 -15.96
CA ALA A 21 -4.73 22.81 -15.05
C ALA A 21 -4.91 22.40 -13.58
N THR A 22 -6.10 21.92 -13.16
CA THR A 22 -6.29 21.49 -11.78
C THR A 22 -5.44 20.29 -11.41
N LEU A 23 -5.21 19.35 -12.33
CA LEU A 23 -4.32 18.20 -12.11
C LEU A 23 -2.83 18.55 -12.10
N LEU A 24 -2.43 19.59 -12.84
CA LEU A 24 -1.05 20.06 -12.87
C LEU A 24 -0.68 20.92 -11.65
N PHE A 25 -1.62 21.76 -11.18
CA PHE A 25 -1.34 22.75 -10.14
C PHE A 25 -1.78 22.34 -8.74
N PHE A 26 -2.65 21.33 -8.58
CA PHE A 26 -3.09 20.87 -7.26
C PHE A 26 -2.72 19.40 -7.03
N ASP A 27 -1.96 19.16 -5.97
CA ASP A 27 -1.50 17.82 -5.58
C ASP A 27 -2.64 16.89 -5.14
N LYS A 28 -3.63 17.41 -4.39
CA LYS A 28 -4.74 16.62 -3.86
C LYS A 28 -5.55 15.87 -4.95
N PRO A 29 -6.06 16.53 -6.00
CA PRO A 29 -6.81 15.83 -7.05
C PRO A 29 -5.93 14.87 -7.87
N ARG A 30 -4.65 15.22 -8.08
CA ARG A 30 -3.69 14.33 -8.73
C ARG A 30 -3.48 13.05 -7.93
N TYR A 31 -3.21 13.15 -6.63
CA TYR A 31 -3.03 11.98 -5.77
C TYR A 31 -4.31 11.17 -5.57
N ALA A 32 -5.48 11.80 -5.63
CA ALA A 32 -6.75 11.06 -5.64
C ALA A 32 -6.88 10.18 -6.89
N LEU A 33 -6.54 10.70 -8.07
CA LEU A 33 -6.52 9.90 -9.32
C LEU A 33 -5.43 8.83 -9.30
N GLU A 34 -4.21 9.16 -8.86
CA GLU A 34 -3.14 8.17 -8.70
C GLU A 34 -3.58 7.07 -7.72
N MET A 35 -4.27 7.41 -6.63
CA MET A 35 -4.78 6.43 -5.66
C MET A 35 -5.81 5.49 -6.29
N LEU A 36 -6.71 5.97 -7.15
CA LEU A 36 -7.65 5.08 -7.86
C LEU A 36 -6.93 4.03 -8.70
N TYR A 37 -5.78 4.40 -9.27
CA TYR A 37 -4.94 3.47 -10.03
C TYR A 37 -4.08 2.57 -9.13
N GLU A 38 -3.48 3.10 -8.06
CA GLU A 38 -2.56 2.36 -7.20
C GLU A 38 -3.27 1.47 -6.18
N ARG A 39 -4.49 1.81 -5.75
CA ARG A 39 -5.24 1.08 -4.71
C ARG A 39 -5.36 -0.42 -4.99
N PRO A 40 -5.76 -0.90 -6.19
CA PRO A 40 -5.82 -2.33 -6.46
C PRO A 40 -4.44 -3.02 -6.40
N ARG A 41 -3.35 -2.30 -6.68
CA ARG A 41 -1.98 -2.84 -6.63
C ARG A 41 -1.48 -2.95 -5.21
N ILE A 42 -1.75 -1.94 -4.38
CA ILE A 42 -1.47 -1.96 -2.95
C ILE A 42 -2.29 -3.08 -2.29
N GLU A 43 -3.58 -3.17 -2.59
CA GLU A 43 -4.44 -4.24 -2.08
C GLU A 43 -3.94 -5.62 -2.49
N LYS A 44 -3.49 -5.79 -3.74
CA LYS A 44 -2.87 -7.04 -4.19
C LYS A 44 -1.62 -7.40 -3.39
N ALA A 45 -0.72 -6.44 -3.15
CA ALA A 45 0.49 -6.66 -2.36
C ALA A 45 0.15 -7.02 -0.91
N LEU A 46 -0.80 -6.31 -0.31
CA LEU A 46 -1.32 -6.58 1.02
C LEU A 46 -1.91 -7.98 1.14
N ARG A 47 -2.78 -8.36 0.20
CA ARG A 47 -3.39 -9.70 0.19
C ARG A 47 -2.34 -10.79 0.00
N ALA A 48 -1.31 -10.55 -0.80
CA ALA A 48 -0.19 -11.49 -0.97
C ALA A 48 0.60 -11.65 0.34
N TYR A 49 0.89 -10.55 1.04
CA TYR A 49 1.56 -10.57 2.33
C TYR A 49 0.74 -11.35 3.38
N PHE A 50 -0.53 -11.00 3.58
CA PHE A 50 -1.37 -11.71 4.55
C PHE A 50 -1.63 -13.17 4.17
N ALA A 51 -1.76 -13.48 2.88
CA ALA A 51 -1.87 -14.87 2.44
C ALA A 51 -0.60 -15.65 2.75
N ALA A 52 0.58 -15.05 2.60
CA ALA A 52 1.85 -15.68 2.96
C ALA A 52 1.94 -15.90 4.48
N GLU A 53 1.64 -14.89 5.29
CA GLU A 53 1.62 -14.95 6.75
C GLU A 53 0.66 -16.04 7.28
N MET A 54 -0.59 -16.03 6.79
CA MET A 54 -1.60 -17.00 7.23
C MET A 54 -1.29 -18.43 6.79
N ASN A 55 -0.59 -18.62 5.67
CA ASN A 55 -0.13 -19.93 5.21
C ASN A 55 1.24 -20.34 5.78
N ARG A 56 1.88 -19.48 6.59
CA ARG A 56 3.25 -19.67 7.09
C ARG A 56 4.28 -19.90 5.98
N ASP A 57 4.06 -19.26 4.83
CA ASP A 57 5.00 -19.25 3.71
C ASP A 57 6.03 -18.13 3.94
N TYR A 58 6.95 -18.38 4.88
CA TYR A 58 7.92 -17.40 5.35
C TYR A 58 8.81 -16.84 4.24
N GLU A 59 9.15 -17.65 3.24
CA GLU A 59 9.88 -17.18 2.06
C GLU A 59 9.09 -16.10 1.31
N LYS A 60 7.78 -16.30 1.09
CA LYS A 60 6.92 -15.29 0.47
C LYS A 60 6.68 -14.09 1.36
N VAL A 61 6.55 -14.28 2.67
CA VAL A 61 6.44 -13.16 3.63
C VAL A 61 7.65 -12.25 3.46
N PHE A 62 8.86 -12.81 3.53
CA PHE A 62 10.10 -12.06 3.41
C PHE A 62 10.23 -11.35 2.06
N LYS A 63 9.82 -11.99 0.97
CA LYS A 63 9.77 -11.38 -0.38
C LYS A 63 8.74 -10.25 -0.50
N CYS A 64 7.70 -10.24 0.32
CA CYS A 64 6.74 -9.14 0.36
C CYS A 64 7.27 -7.93 1.12
N LEU A 65 8.34 -8.08 1.92
CA LEU A 65 8.97 -6.97 2.65
C LEU A 65 9.84 -6.15 1.70
N ALA A 66 9.71 -4.83 1.79
CA ALA A 66 10.46 -3.89 0.98
C ALA A 66 11.96 -4.02 1.30
N PRO A 67 12.85 -4.12 0.30
CA PRO A 67 14.30 -4.07 0.54
C PRO A 67 14.75 -2.88 1.39
N SER A 68 14.10 -1.71 1.23
CA SER A 68 14.38 -0.53 2.04
C SER A 68 13.62 -0.45 3.37
N SER A 69 12.78 -1.45 3.70
CA SER A 69 12.15 -1.50 5.02
C SER A 69 13.20 -1.60 6.12
N GLN A 70 12.95 -0.95 7.26
CA GLN A 70 13.87 -0.97 8.40
C GLN A 70 14.21 -2.40 8.83
N TYR A 71 13.23 -3.31 8.74
CA TYR A 71 13.41 -4.71 9.04
C TYR A 71 14.39 -5.39 8.07
N ARG A 72 14.18 -5.29 6.75
CA ARG A 72 15.06 -5.90 5.73
C ARG A 72 16.45 -5.26 5.65
N MET A 73 16.61 -4.02 6.12
CA MET A 73 17.91 -3.37 6.23
C MET A 73 18.77 -3.93 7.37
N THR A 74 18.15 -4.53 8.38
CA THR A 74 18.81 -5.00 9.60
C THR A 74 18.78 -6.50 9.79
N HIS A 75 17.88 -7.21 9.12
CA HIS A 75 17.70 -8.65 9.24
C HIS A 75 17.88 -9.34 7.88
N ASP A 76 18.68 -10.40 7.87
CA ASP A 76 18.70 -11.33 6.76
C ASP A 76 17.52 -12.33 6.83
N TYR A 77 17.48 -13.28 5.89
CA TYR A 77 16.40 -14.25 5.84
C TYR A 77 16.45 -15.27 6.98
N ASP A 78 17.64 -15.64 7.44
CA ASP A 78 17.82 -16.66 8.48
C ASP A 78 17.43 -16.06 9.84
N GLU A 79 17.79 -14.80 10.10
CA GLU A 79 17.35 -14.04 11.28
C GLU A 79 15.84 -13.84 11.27
N PHE A 80 15.25 -13.50 10.12
CA PHE A 80 13.80 -13.41 9.97
C PHE A 80 13.10 -14.73 10.26
N LEU A 81 13.64 -15.85 9.77
CA LEU A 81 13.05 -17.16 10.00
C LEU A 81 13.08 -17.51 11.49
N ALA A 82 14.19 -17.21 12.18
CA ALA A 82 14.31 -17.42 13.62
C ALA A 82 13.28 -16.59 14.41
N ASP A 83 13.04 -15.33 14.02
CA ASP A 83 12.01 -14.50 14.65
C ASP A 83 10.60 -15.09 14.47
N MET A 84 10.30 -15.55 13.25
CA MET A 84 8.97 -16.09 12.90
C MET A 84 8.69 -17.44 13.56
N GLU A 85 9.70 -18.29 13.74
CA GLU A 85 9.59 -19.58 14.42
C GLU A 85 9.39 -19.45 15.94
N ASN A 86 9.99 -18.43 16.54
CA ASN A 86 9.85 -18.15 17.98
C ASN A 86 8.56 -17.38 18.32
N GLY A 87 7.86 -16.86 17.31
CA GLY A 87 6.60 -16.12 17.47
C GLY A 87 5.48 -16.99 18.04
N THR A 88 4.88 -16.54 19.14
CA THR A 88 3.72 -17.23 19.76
C THR A 88 2.38 -16.78 19.17
N VAL A 89 2.37 -15.80 18.28
CA VAL A 89 1.16 -15.18 17.75
C VAL A 89 1.07 -15.42 16.25
N LYS A 90 -0.14 -15.71 15.75
CA LYS A 90 -0.40 -15.82 14.31
C LYS A 90 -1.63 -15.01 13.90
N ILE A 91 -1.62 -14.53 12.67
CA ILE A 91 -2.81 -13.91 12.06
C ILE A 91 -3.74 -15.03 11.60
N VAL A 92 -5.01 -14.97 12.02
CA VAL A 92 -6.04 -15.96 11.63
C VAL A 92 -7.15 -15.37 10.77
N LYS A 93 -7.30 -14.04 10.81
CA LYS A 93 -8.26 -13.31 9.98
C LYS A 93 -7.74 -11.89 9.78
N TYR A 94 -8.06 -11.29 8.64
CA TYR A 94 -7.88 -9.86 8.43
C TYR A 94 -9.03 -9.29 7.59
N GLU A 95 -9.28 -8.00 7.75
CA GLU A 95 -10.22 -7.22 6.95
C GLU A 95 -9.56 -5.88 6.58
N VAL A 96 -9.52 -5.58 5.28
CA VAL A 96 -8.94 -4.32 4.79
C VAL A 96 -9.98 -3.22 4.96
N MET A 97 -9.71 -2.28 5.86
CA MET A 97 -10.63 -1.18 6.19
C MET A 97 -10.49 -0.06 5.17
N GLU A 98 -9.26 0.43 4.96
CA GLU A 98 -9.00 1.50 4.00
C GLU A 98 -7.57 1.46 3.47
N ILE A 99 -7.36 2.01 2.27
CA ILE A 99 -6.03 2.29 1.72
C ILE A 99 -6.01 3.78 1.38
N TYR A 100 -5.12 4.53 2.03
CA TYR A 100 -5.07 5.99 1.96
C TYR A 100 -3.64 6.52 1.99
N GLY A 101 -3.50 7.84 1.94
CA GLY A 101 -2.22 8.51 2.22
C GLY A 101 -1.14 8.27 1.17
N LEU A 102 -1.53 8.09 -0.10
CA LEU A 102 -0.59 8.03 -1.21
C LEU A 102 0.21 9.33 -1.25
N ARG A 103 1.53 9.22 -1.08
CA ARG A 103 2.44 10.36 -1.05
C ARG A 103 3.76 10.02 -1.74
N PRO A 104 4.44 11.01 -2.34
CA PRO A 104 5.81 10.86 -2.81
C PRO A 104 6.77 10.63 -1.66
N ASN A 105 7.94 10.09 -1.98
CA ASN A 105 9.07 10.11 -1.06
C ASN A 105 9.71 11.50 -1.03
N HIS A 106 9.82 12.08 0.17
CA HIS A 106 10.53 13.34 0.40
C HIS A 106 11.91 13.14 1.03
N ASP A 107 12.24 11.94 1.49
CA ASP A 107 13.52 11.57 2.07
C ASP A 107 14.24 10.57 1.14
N LEU A 108 14.79 11.12 0.05
CA LEU A 108 15.58 10.36 -0.92
C LEU A 108 16.97 9.99 -0.39
N THR A 109 17.41 10.58 0.73
CA THR A 109 18.67 10.22 1.38
C THR A 109 18.55 8.88 2.08
N THR A 110 17.48 8.70 2.86
CA THR A 110 17.22 7.45 3.58
C THR A 110 16.63 6.38 2.68
N TYR A 111 15.76 6.76 1.74
CA TYR A 111 15.00 5.82 0.90
C TYR A 111 15.16 6.11 -0.61
N PRO A 112 16.37 6.00 -1.17
CA PRO A 112 16.68 6.44 -2.54
C PRO A 112 15.84 5.73 -3.62
N ASP A 113 15.49 4.46 -3.41
CA ASP A 113 14.76 3.64 -4.39
C ASP A 113 13.23 3.71 -4.23
N VAL A 114 12.74 4.38 -3.19
CA VAL A 114 11.30 4.48 -2.88
C VAL A 114 10.67 5.62 -3.67
N GLN A 115 9.69 5.26 -4.50
CA GLN A 115 8.94 6.19 -5.36
C GLN A 115 7.74 6.81 -4.63
N ARG A 116 7.02 5.99 -3.85
CA ARG A 116 5.75 6.35 -3.19
C ARG A 116 5.60 5.58 -1.87
N PHE A 117 4.84 6.18 -0.97
CA PHE A 117 4.31 5.53 0.23
C PHE A 117 2.79 5.52 0.20
N ALA A 118 2.18 4.51 0.80
CA ALA A 118 0.75 4.46 1.11
C ALA A 118 0.54 3.83 2.49
N GLN A 119 -0.62 4.08 3.10
CA GLN A 119 -1.06 3.41 4.31
C GLN A 119 -2.21 2.47 3.97
N ALA A 120 -2.24 1.31 4.62
CA ALA A 120 -3.35 0.39 4.58
C ALA A 120 -3.80 0.10 6.01
N GLU A 121 -5.01 0.51 6.34
CA GLU A 121 -5.64 0.21 7.62
C GLU A 121 -6.37 -1.12 7.53
N VAL A 122 -6.08 -1.99 8.48
CA VAL A 122 -6.51 -3.38 8.49
C VAL A 122 -6.88 -3.78 9.91
N ASP A 123 -8.06 -4.36 10.05
CA ASP A 123 -8.44 -5.07 11.26
C ASP A 123 -7.90 -6.49 11.16
N ILE A 124 -7.06 -6.89 12.11
CA ILE A 124 -6.46 -8.24 12.17
C ILE A 124 -6.94 -8.95 13.42
N THR A 125 -7.26 -10.23 13.26
CA THR A 125 -7.47 -11.15 14.38
C THR A 125 -6.20 -11.95 14.60
N LEU A 126 -5.59 -11.77 15.76
CA LEU A 126 -4.42 -12.51 16.20
C LEU A 126 -4.85 -13.64 17.14
N GLU A 127 -4.31 -14.84 16.93
CA GLU A 127 -4.43 -15.96 17.85
C GLU A 127 -3.10 -16.18 18.56
N ASP A 128 -3.12 -16.21 19.89
CA ASP A 128 -2.01 -16.72 20.68
C ASP A 128 -2.01 -18.26 20.58
N THR A 129 -0.94 -18.81 20.04
CA THR A 129 -0.82 -20.24 19.73
C THR A 129 -0.73 -21.12 20.97
N GLN A 130 -0.34 -20.57 22.14
CA GLN A 130 -0.22 -21.31 23.40
C GLN A 130 -1.56 -21.36 24.14
N THR A 131 -2.22 -20.21 24.28
CA THR A 131 -3.48 -20.06 25.04
C THR A 131 -4.74 -20.26 24.20
N LYS A 132 -4.60 -20.25 22.86
CA LYS A 132 -5.70 -20.28 21.88
C LYS A 132 -6.68 -19.12 22.01
N THR A 133 -6.27 -18.04 22.67
CA THR A 133 -7.06 -16.83 22.78
C THR A 133 -6.92 -15.99 21.52
N THR A 134 -8.00 -15.32 21.12
CA THR A 134 -8.00 -14.43 19.95
C THR A 134 -8.28 -13.00 20.37
N GLY A 135 -7.57 -12.05 19.77
CA GLY A 135 -7.81 -10.60 19.91
C GLY A 135 -7.99 -9.93 18.56
N LEU A 136 -8.88 -8.94 18.48
CA LEU A 136 -9.07 -8.08 17.32
C LEU A 136 -8.31 -6.78 17.51
N TYR A 137 -7.51 -6.40 16.52
CA TYR A 137 -6.66 -5.23 16.56
C TYR A 137 -6.74 -4.46 15.24
N ASN A 138 -6.82 -3.14 15.33
CA ASN A 138 -6.70 -2.27 14.18
C ASN A 138 -5.24 -1.85 14.00
N TYR A 139 -4.69 -2.07 12.81
CA TYR A 139 -3.32 -1.71 12.45
C TYR A 139 -3.28 -0.88 11.18
N SER A 140 -2.40 0.13 11.16
CA SER A 140 -2.06 0.88 9.95
C SER A 140 -0.70 0.45 9.44
N PHE A 141 -0.68 -0.26 8.32
CA PHE A 141 0.53 -0.75 7.68
C PHE A 141 1.00 0.21 6.59
N THR A 142 2.26 0.62 6.68
CA THR A 142 2.91 1.35 5.58
C THR A 142 3.31 0.38 4.47
N PHE A 143 3.05 0.79 3.23
CA PHE A 143 3.52 0.15 1.99
C PHE A 143 4.41 1.11 1.21
N LEU A 144 5.47 0.58 0.61
CA LEU A 144 6.42 1.33 -0.21
C LEU A 144 6.36 0.85 -1.65
N ARG A 145 6.52 1.77 -2.60
CA ARG A 145 6.67 1.46 -4.01
C ARG A 145 8.13 1.56 -4.42
N GLU A 146 8.73 0.44 -4.79
CA GLU A 146 10.12 0.33 -5.26
C GLU A 146 10.14 -0.39 -6.60
N GLY A 147 10.88 0.13 -7.59
CA GLY A 147 10.94 -0.49 -8.92
C GLY A 147 9.58 -0.71 -9.58
N GLY A 148 8.57 0.12 -9.24
CA GLY A 148 7.20 -0.01 -9.74
C GLY A 148 6.31 -1.05 -9.02
N THR A 149 6.85 -1.79 -8.05
CA THR A 149 6.14 -2.82 -7.26
C THR A 149 5.87 -2.32 -5.84
N TRP A 150 4.73 -2.71 -5.27
CA TRP A 150 4.37 -2.39 -3.88
C TRP A 150 4.80 -3.49 -2.92
N PHE A 151 5.44 -3.09 -1.84
CA PHE A 151 5.96 -3.96 -0.78
C PHE A 151 5.48 -3.48 0.58
N LYS A 152 5.43 -4.41 1.53
CA LYS A 152 5.21 -4.11 2.94
C LYS A 152 6.44 -3.40 3.51
N GLY A 153 6.20 -2.26 4.15
CA GLY A 153 7.23 -1.46 4.82
C GLY A 153 7.55 -1.84 6.23
#